data_AF-A0A2M7VXB9-F1
#
_entry.id   AF-A0A2M7VXB9-F1
#
_cell.length_a   1.000
_cell.length_b   1.000
_cell.length_c   1.000
_cell.angle_alpha   90.00
_cell.angle_beta   90.00
_cell.angle_gamma   90.00
#
_symmetry.space_group_name_H-M   'P 1'
#
loop_
_entity.id
_entity.type
_entity.pdbx_description
1 polymer ?
#
loop_
_entity_poly.entity_id
_entity_poly.type
_entity_poly.pdbx_seq_one_letter_code
_entity_poly.pdbx_strand_id
1 'polypeptide(L)'
;MIFMKKIEQWGRSCIAFGSRYKWLIIIALSSLMVVFGVFYGVVYGRLWLKFPDKINAGIALNRLGASSYNYPICHEACFYERQLYKQIIAGNLNKVKISDQVKRLILAEDNNLVFRLELLDVLSSQPIPDYLNEYLVSGEESKVQEKIKELFVVESISAVELMNRFLVSSSPEDQIDILNLLQKKSDSTLADFYLGIIINNPDLKIKNGALAALSNLLPSETYVTDDFLSEIKDLIFASGTDKYLRKEIILLLGEYLPVQENIVTEILTAAYLDETAVDKFSRLFVVDILNRSSANNYTPPEISTSEWQEYRDHNSLWGND
;
A
#
# COMPACT_ATOMS: atom_id res chain seq x y z
N MET A 1 57.27 -21.18 49.19
CA MET A 1 57.18 -22.66 49.02
C MET A 1 55.81 -23.25 49.35
N ILE A 2 55.11 -22.80 50.39
CA ILE A 2 53.77 -23.32 50.79
C ILE A 2 52.68 -23.02 49.74
N PHE A 3 52.76 -21.88 49.05
CA PHE A 3 51.79 -21.46 48.03
C PHE A 3 51.81 -22.36 46.78
N MET A 4 52.99 -22.74 46.28
CA MET A 4 53.15 -23.65 45.14
C MET A 4 52.58 -25.05 45.43
N LYS A 5 52.78 -25.59 46.63
CA LYS A 5 52.21 -26.89 47.02
C LYS A 5 50.68 -26.88 47.06
N LYS A 6 50.06 -25.77 47.49
CA LYS A 6 48.59 -25.61 47.47
C LYS A 6 48.03 -25.57 46.05
N ILE A 7 48.73 -24.91 45.12
CA ILE A 7 48.33 -24.84 43.70
C ILE A 7 48.42 -26.22 43.04
N GLU A 8 49.49 -26.98 43.26
CA GLU A 8 49.61 -28.34 42.74
C GLU A 8 48.55 -29.30 43.30
N GLN A 9 48.23 -29.18 44.60
CA GLN A 9 47.20 -30.01 45.24
C GLN A 9 45.79 -29.67 44.72
N TRP A 10 45.52 -28.40 44.46
CA TRP A 10 44.32 -27.96 43.75
C TRP A 10 44.25 -28.51 42.34
N GLY A 11 45.33 -28.42 41.57
CA GLY A 11 45.40 -28.94 40.20
C GLY A 11 45.11 -30.44 40.12
N ARG A 12 45.71 -31.26 41.01
CA ARG A 12 45.44 -32.70 41.08
C ARG A 12 43.99 -33.00 41.49
N SER A 13 43.41 -32.20 42.38
CA SER A 13 42.02 -32.37 42.82
C SER A 13 41.02 -32.03 41.70
N CYS A 14 41.28 -30.98 40.92
CA CYS A 14 40.48 -30.63 39.75
C CYS A 14 40.58 -31.69 38.63
N ILE A 15 41.77 -32.26 38.39
CA ILE A 15 41.96 -33.33 37.41
C ILE A 15 41.23 -34.60 37.84
N ALA A 16 41.33 -34.99 39.12
CA ALA A 16 40.62 -36.15 39.66
C ALA A 16 39.09 -35.97 39.61
N PHE A 17 38.60 -34.76 39.91
CA PHE A 17 37.17 -34.42 39.80
C PHE A 17 36.70 -34.44 38.34
N GLY A 18 37.44 -33.81 37.43
CA GLY A 18 37.15 -33.80 36.00
C GLY A 18 37.16 -35.20 35.37
N SER A 19 38.04 -36.09 35.82
CA SER A 19 38.07 -37.50 35.38
C SER A 19 36.89 -38.29 35.92
N ARG A 20 36.51 -38.11 37.20
CA ARG A 20 35.45 -38.87 37.86
C ARG A 20 34.05 -38.48 37.39
N TYR A 21 33.86 -37.22 36.98
CA TYR A 21 32.58 -36.69 36.54
C TYR A 21 32.57 -36.24 35.07
N LYS A 22 33.53 -36.70 34.26
CA LYS A 22 33.69 -36.28 32.85
C LYS A 22 32.38 -36.31 32.06
N TRP A 23 31.59 -37.37 32.20
CA TRP A 23 30.30 -37.51 31.53
C TRP A 23 29.25 -36.52 32.04
N LEU A 24 29.17 -36.26 33.34
CA LEU A 24 28.25 -35.25 33.89
C LEU A 24 28.62 -33.84 33.42
N ILE A 25 29.91 -33.52 33.36
CA ILE A 25 30.41 -32.23 32.86
C ILE A 25 30.05 -32.07 31.38
N ILE A 26 30.26 -33.11 30.55
CA ILE A 26 29.89 -33.09 29.13
C ILE A 26 28.38 -32.90 28.97
N ILE A 27 27.55 -33.66 29.70
CA ILE A 27 26.08 -33.54 29.63
C ILE A 27 25.63 -32.13 30.05
N ALA A 28 26.22 -31.57 31.10
CA ALA A 28 25.90 -30.22 31.56
C ALA A 28 26.27 -29.14 30.53
N LEU A 29 27.45 -29.24 29.91
CA LEU A 29 27.88 -28.31 28.86
C LEU A 29 27.04 -28.45 27.59
N SER A 30 26.73 -29.67 27.16
CA SER A 30 25.84 -29.90 26.01
C SER A 30 24.43 -29.36 26.27
N SER A 31 23.88 -29.56 27.47
CA SER A 31 22.58 -28.99 27.86
C SER A 31 22.61 -27.47 27.86
N LEU A 32 23.67 -26.85 28.38
CA LEU A 32 23.85 -25.40 28.37
C LEU A 32 23.92 -24.85 26.94
N MET A 33 24.63 -25.53 26.05
CA MET A 33 24.73 -25.15 24.63
C MET A 33 23.38 -25.24 23.92
N VAL A 34 22.57 -26.27 24.21
CA VAL A 34 21.20 -26.39 23.67
C VAL A 34 20.31 -25.27 24.19
N VAL A 35 20.35 -25.00 25.50
CA VAL A 35 19.57 -23.89 26.11
C VAL A 35 19.98 -22.55 25.49
N PHE A 36 21.28 -22.33 25.31
CA PHE A 36 21.80 -21.11 24.67
C PHE A 36 21.35 -21.01 23.20
N GLY A 37 21.39 -22.11 22.45
CA GLY A 37 20.92 -22.15 21.07
C GLY A 37 19.42 -21.85 20.94
N VAL A 38 18.59 -22.42 21.82
CA VAL A 38 17.15 -22.12 21.88
C VAL A 38 16.92 -20.66 22.26
N PHE A 39 17.62 -20.17 23.29
CA PHE A 39 17.52 -18.78 23.72
C PHE A 39 17.89 -17.81 22.59
N TYR A 40 19.04 -18.03 21.95
CA TYR A 40 19.50 -17.22 20.82
C TYR A 40 18.49 -17.24 19.67
N GLY A 41 17.98 -18.42 19.32
CA GLY A 41 16.99 -18.57 18.27
C GLY A 41 15.61 -17.95 18.59
N VAL A 42 15.25 -17.81 19.86
CA VAL A 42 14.03 -17.11 20.31
C VAL A 42 14.23 -15.59 20.33
N VAL A 43 15.38 -15.11 20.82
CA VAL A 43 15.66 -13.68 20.95
C VAL A 43 15.98 -13.04 19.60
N TYR A 44 16.86 -13.65 18.82
CA TYR A 44 17.34 -13.11 17.55
C TYR A 44 16.75 -13.79 16.31
N GLY A 45 16.19 -15.00 16.48
CA GLY A 45 15.61 -15.76 15.38
C GLY A 45 14.08 -15.73 15.34
N ARG A 46 13.52 -16.71 14.60
CA ARG A 46 12.08 -16.91 14.39
C ARG A 46 11.49 -18.08 15.19
N LEU A 47 12.24 -18.68 16.13
CA LEU A 47 11.75 -19.84 16.92
C LEU A 47 10.53 -19.48 17.78
N TRP A 48 10.38 -18.22 18.16
CA TRP A 48 9.22 -17.73 18.90
C TRP A 48 7.90 -17.86 18.13
N LEU A 49 7.92 -17.98 16.79
CA LEU A 49 6.71 -18.20 15.99
C LEU A 49 6.04 -19.55 16.31
N LYS A 50 6.80 -20.51 16.85
CA LYS A 50 6.26 -21.82 17.27
C LYS A 50 5.64 -21.80 18.66
N PHE A 51 5.69 -20.68 19.36
CA PHE A 51 5.09 -20.57 20.69
C PHE A 51 3.57 -20.43 20.60
N PRO A 52 2.84 -20.77 21.68
CA PRO A 52 1.40 -20.58 21.74
C PRO A 52 0.99 -19.16 21.40
N ASP A 53 -0.18 -19.03 20.77
CA ASP A 53 -0.69 -17.79 20.18
C ASP A 53 -0.76 -16.58 21.14
N LYS A 54 -0.87 -16.81 22.45
CA LYS A 54 -0.84 -15.71 23.42
C LYS A 54 0.56 -15.13 23.60
N ILE A 55 1.57 -16.00 23.57
CA ILE A 55 2.97 -15.64 23.78
C ILE A 55 3.53 -15.04 22.50
N ASN A 56 3.22 -15.63 21.34
CA ASN A 56 3.68 -15.10 20.06
C ASN A 56 3.13 -13.68 19.80
N ALA A 57 1.86 -13.40 20.11
CA ALA A 57 1.27 -12.07 19.94
C ALA A 57 1.92 -11.01 20.85
N GLY A 58 2.21 -11.36 22.11
CA GLY A 58 2.93 -10.48 23.03
C GLY A 58 4.36 -10.19 22.56
N ILE A 59 5.06 -11.19 22.00
CA ILE A 59 6.39 -11.01 21.42
C ILE A 59 6.31 -10.14 20.16
N ALA A 60 5.35 -10.38 19.27
CA ALA A 60 5.13 -9.59 18.07
C ALA A 60 4.86 -8.12 18.40
N LEU A 61 4.02 -7.85 19.41
CA LEU A 61 3.71 -6.50 19.88
C LEU A 61 4.98 -5.77 20.38
N ASN A 62 5.80 -6.44 21.19
CA ASN A 62 7.05 -5.87 21.68
C ASN A 62 8.08 -5.64 20.55
N ARG A 63 8.16 -6.56 19.58
CA ARG A 63 9.08 -6.43 18.43
C ARG A 63 8.65 -5.34 17.46
N LEU A 64 7.34 -5.20 17.22
CA LEU A 64 6.78 -4.10 16.45
C LEU A 64 7.13 -2.76 17.12
N GLY A 65 6.88 -2.65 18.43
CA GLY A 65 7.29 -1.48 19.22
C GLY A 65 8.78 -1.19 19.07
N ALA A 66 9.65 -2.14 19.43
CA ALA A 66 11.10 -1.96 19.33
C ALA A 66 11.57 -1.55 17.92
N SER A 67 10.95 -2.11 16.87
CA SER A 67 11.22 -1.71 15.49
C SER A 67 10.80 -0.26 15.24
N SER A 68 9.60 0.14 15.62
CA SER A 68 9.08 1.51 15.45
C SER A 68 9.92 2.57 16.19
N TYR A 69 10.44 2.24 17.38
CA TYR A 69 11.34 3.12 18.13
C TYR A 69 12.71 3.28 17.46
N ASN A 70 13.31 2.17 17.02
CA ASN A 70 14.68 2.17 16.50
C ASN A 70 14.77 2.61 15.03
N TYR A 71 13.72 2.35 14.25
CA TYR A 71 13.70 2.58 12.80
C TYR A 71 12.40 3.28 12.37
N PRO A 72 12.17 4.56 12.73
CA PRO A 72 10.92 5.26 12.38
C PRO A 72 10.58 5.18 10.89
N ILE A 73 11.60 5.26 10.02
CA ILE A 73 11.49 5.02 8.58
C ILE A 73 11.98 3.59 8.28
N CYS A 74 11.11 2.79 7.68
CA CYS A 74 11.29 1.35 7.56
C CYS A 74 11.30 0.95 6.07
N HIS A 75 12.49 0.61 5.56
CA HIS A 75 12.67 0.11 4.20
C HIS A 75 12.38 -1.40 4.12
N GLU A 76 12.49 -1.96 2.92
CA GLU A 76 12.07 -3.31 2.50
C GLU A 76 12.18 -4.44 3.57
N ALA A 77 13.39 -4.75 4.07
CA ALA A 77 13.56 -5.84 5.05
C ALA A 77 12.83 -5.59 6.38
N CYS A 78 12.90 -4.36 6.89
CA CYS A 78 12.18 -3.94 8.09
C CYS A 78 10.66 -3.99 7.84
N PHE A 79 10.22 -3.58 6.66
CA PHE A 79 8.82 -3.52 6.29
C PHE A 79 8.19 -4.92 6.35
N TYR A 80 8.80 -5.92 5.72
CA TYR A 80 8.29 -7.30 5.75
C TYR A 80 8.26 -7.88 7.17
N GLU A 81 9.23 -7.56 8.03
CA GLU A 81 9.18 -7.99 9.43
C GLU A 81 8.02 -7.36 10.18
N ARG A 82 7.79 -6.05 10.01
CA ARG A 82 6.64 -5.37 10.63
C ARG A 82 5.33 -5.93 10.13
N GLN A 83 5.20 -6.20 8.84
CA GLN A 83 3.99 -6.82 8.28
C GLN A 83 3.70 -8.17 8.95
N LEU A 84 4.72 -9.02 9.13
CA LEU A 84 4.58 -10.27 9.87
C LEU A 84 4.11 -10.04 11.31
N TYR A 85 4.71 -9.07 12.03
CA TYR A 85 4.29 -8.77 13.40
C TYR A 85 2.83 -8.28 13.45
N LYS A 86 2.44 -7.39 12.54
CA LYS A 86 1.07 -6.87 12.43
C LYS A 86 0.06 -7.99 12.19
N GLN A 87 0.34 -8.91 11.26
CA GLN A 87 -0.52 -10.06 10.99
C GLN A 87 -0.73 -10.95 12.23
N ILE A 88 0.34 -11.22 12.98
CA ILE A 88 0.27 -12.03 14.20
C ILE A 88 -0.57 -11.34 15.28
N ILE A 89 -0.41 -10.02 15.45
CA ILE A 89 -1.20 -9.25 16.41
C ILE A 89 -2.69 -9.25 15.97
N ALA A 90 -2.96 -8.97 14.70
CA ALA A 90 -4.32 -8.94 14.13
C ALA A 90 -5.06 -10.27 14.35
N GLY A 91 -4.39 -11.40 14.07
CA GLY A 91 -4.94 -12.74 14.29
C GLY A 91 -5.23 -13.09 15.76
N ASN A 92 -4.81 -12.25 16.71
CA ASN A 92 -4.96 -12.45 18.15
C ASN A 92 -5.80 -11.36 18.85
N LEU A 93 -6.42 -10.44 18.10
CA LEU A 93 -7.24 -9.36 18.66
C LEU A 93 -8.51 -9.86 19.36
N ASN A 94 -8.99 -11.07 19.02
CA ASN A 94 -10.10 -11.71 19.73
C ASN A 94 -9.79 -12.06 21.20
N LYS A 95 -8.50 -12.02 21.59
CA LYS A 95 -8.08 -12.24 22.99
C LYS A 95 -8.10 -10.92 23.73
N VAL A 96 -9.00 -10.82 24.72
CA VAL A 96 -9.19 -9.65 25.60
C VAL A 96 -7.86 -9.03 26.05
N LYS A 97 -6.93 -9.85 26.56
CA LYS A 97 -5.63 -9.35 27.04
C LYS A 97 -4.80 -8.63 25.96
N ILE A 98 -4.80 -9.13 24.72
CA ILE A 98 -4.05 -8.53 23.60
C ILE A 98 -4.77 -7.26 23.14
N SER A 99 -6.09 -7.32 22.97
CA SER A 99 -6.91 -6.15 22.63
C SER A 99 -6.73 -5.00 23.63
N ASP A 100 -6.79 -5.30 24.94
CA ASP A 100 -6.57 -4.32 26.00
C ASP A 100 -5.14 -3.73 26.00
N GLN A 101 -4.15 -4.52 25.58
CA GLN A 101 -2.78 -4.02 25.43
C GLN A 101 -2.67 -3.07 24.23
N VAL A 102 -3.23 -3.43 23.08
CA VAL A 102 -3.26 -2.60 21.88
C VAL A 102 -3.99 -1.28 22.16
N LYS A 103 -5.20 -1.34 22.76
CA LYS A 103 -5.95 -0.16 23.20
C LYS A 103 -5.10 0.77 24.05
N ARG A 104 -4.49 0.25 25.13
CA ARG A 104 -3.66 1.06 26.04
C ARG A 104 -2.48 1.71 25.34
N LEU A 105 -1.83 0.99 24.41
CA LEU A 105 -0.67 1.51 23.69
C LEU A 105 -1.03 2.59 22.67
N ILE A 106 -2.19 2.49 22.01
CA ILE A 106 -2.69 3.51 21.08
C ILE A 106 -3.08 4.79 21.84
N LEU A 107 -3.73 4.65 23.00
CA LEU A 107 -4.23 5.79 23.77
C LEU A 107 -3.16 6.47 24.65
N ALA A 108 -2.00 5.84 24.85
CA ALA A 108 -0.88 6.42 25.58
C ALA A 108 -0.23 7.54 24.76
N GLU A 109 -0.51 8.80 25.11
CA GLU A 109 -0.04 9.97 24.33
C GLU A 109 1.48 10.16 24.34
N ASP A 110 2.13 9.73 25.41
CA ASP A 110 3.58 9.72 25.60
C ASP A 110 4.29 8.59 24.83
N ASN A 111 3.53 7.66 24.24
CA ASN A 111 4.05 6.55 23.46
C ASN A 111 4.50 7.02 22.06
N ASN A 112 5.40 6.25 21.43
CA ASN A 112 5.95 6.61 20.12
C ASN A 112 4.85 6.69 19.05
N LEU A 113 4.78 7.84 18.35
CA LEU A 113 3.75 8.08 17.34
C LEU A 113 3.74 7.01 16.24
N VAL A 114 4.88 6.66 15.66
CA VAL A 114 4.97 5.64 14.60
C VAL A 114 4.41 4.31 15.09
N PHE A 115 4.74 3.91 16.32
CA PHE A 115 4.21 2.69 16.92
C PHE A 115 2.69 2.75 17.10
N ARG A 116 2.16 3.89 17.58
CA ARG A 116 0.71 4.10 17.71
C ARG A 116 -0.01 3.99 16.36
N LEU A 117 0.56 4.57 15.29
CA LEU A 117 0.00 4.49 13.94
C LEU A 117 0.05 3.06 13.37
N GLU A 118 1.15 2.33 13.57
CA GLU A 118 1.25 0.92 13.13
C GLU A 118 0.24 0.02 13.85
N LEU A 119 -0.10 0.33 15.11
CA LEU A 119 -1.17 -0.38 15.84
C LEU A 119 -2.57 -0.03 15.33
N LEU A 120 -2.79 1.18 14.83
CA LEU A 120 -4.04 1.53 14.15
C LEU A 120 -4.19 0.74 12.83
N ASP A 121 -3.10 0.60 12.06
CA ASP A 121 -3.10 -0.24 10.85
C ASP A 121 -3.46 -1.69 11.17
N VAL A 122 -3.00 -2.24 12.30
CA VAL A 122 -3.40 -3.59 12.76
C VAL A 122 -4.90 -3.72 12.97
N LEU A 123 -5.56 -2.64 13.40
CA LEU A 123 -7.00 -2.62 13.64
C LEU A 123 -7.83 -2.39 12.37
N SER A 124 -7.21 -1.93 11.27
CA SER A 124 -7.90 -1.52 10.03
C SER A 124 -8.80 -2.59 9.41
N SER A 125 -8.54 -3.87 9.70
CA SER A 125 -9.36 -4.99 9.22
C SER A 125 -10.55 -5.31 10.13
N GLN A 126 -10.79 -4.53 11.18
CA GLN A 126 -11.87 -4.70 12.16
C GLN A 126 -12.85 -3.53 12.08
N PRO A 127 -14.12 -3.70 12.51
CA PRO A 127 -15.01 -2.57 12.77
C PRO A 127 -14.37 -1.59 13.75
N ILE A 128 -14.67 -0.29 13.62
CA ILE A 128 -14.12 0.74 14.51
C ILE A 128 -14.41 0.39 15.98
N PRO A 129 -13.37 0.19 16.82
CA PRO A 129 -13.59 -0.05 18.23
C PRO A 129 -14.17 1.19 18.92
N ASP A 130 -15.13 1.00 19.83
CA ASP A 130 -15.83 2.10 20.54
C ASP A 130 -14.88 3.11 21.19
N TYR A 131 -13.75 2.65 21.73
CA TYR A 131 -12.77 3.52 22.37
C TYR A 131 -12.04 4.45 21.39
N LEU A 132 -11.97 4.12 20.10
CA LEU A 132 -11.45 5.02 19.08
C LEU A 132 -12.49 6.09 18.72
N ASN A 133 -13.78 5.76 18.71
CA ASN A 133 -14.85 6.75 18.56
C ASN A 133 -14.83 7.76 19.72
N GLU A 134 -14.68 7.29 20.96
CA GLU A 134 -14.52 8.18 22.12
C GLU A 134 -13.28 9.09 21.98
N TYR A 135 -12.17 8.54 21.47
CA TYR A 135 -10.93 9.28 21.25
C TYR A 135 -11.03 10.35 20.15
N LEU A 136 -11.89 10.15 19.14
CA LEU A 136 -12.13 11.15 18.09
C LEU A 136 -12.84 12.41 18.61
N VAL A 137 -13.60 12.31 19.72
CA VAL A 137 -14.38 13.42 20.29
C VAL A 137 -13.57 14.22 21.33
N SER A 138 -12.40 13.72 21.75
CA SER A 138 -11.57 14.35 22.77
C SER A 138 -10.49 15.27 22.18
N GLY A 139 -10.55 16.57 22.48
CA GLY A 139 -9.40 17.48 22.38
C GLY A 139 -9.06 18.02 20.98
N GLU A 140 -7.82 18.51 20.82
CA GLU A 140 -7.25 19.04 19.57
C GLU A 140 -6.86 17.91 18.60
N GLU A 141 -6.95 18.17 17.30
CA GLU A 141 -6.65 17.19 16.25
C GLU A 141 -5.20 16.71 16.29
N SER A 142 -5.03 15.39 16.46
CA SER A 142 -3.74 14.70 16.43
C SER A 142 -3.59 13.82 15.19
N LYS A 143 -2.35 13.53 14.78
CA LYS A 143 -2.04 12.56 13.72
C LYS A 143 -2.67 11.18 13.94
N VAL A 144 -2.92 10.81 15.20
CA VAL A 144 -3.60 9.57 15.57
C VAL A 144 -5.08 9.65 15.22
N GLN A 145 -5.75 10.77 15.51
CA GLN A 145 -7.15 11.00 15.12
C GLN A 145 -7.30 11.09 13.60
N GLU A 146 -6.38 11.75 12.89
CA GLU A 146 -6.36 11.76 11.42
C GLU A 146 -6.30 10.33 10.86
N LYS A 147 -5.38 9.50 11.37
CA LYS A 147 -5.25 8.12 10.92
C LYS A 147 -6.47 7.26 11.29
N ILE A 148 -7.11 7.50 12.43
CA ILE A 148 -8.38 6.84 12.77
C ILE A 148 -9.47 7.22 11.75
N LYS A 149 -9.61 8.51 11.43
CA LYS A 149 -10.57 8.97 10.43
C LYS A 149 -10.29 8.33 9.06
N GLU A 150 -9.03 8.27 8.66
CA GLU A 150 -8.60 7.66 7.39
C GLU A 150 -8.93 6.17 7.31
N LEU A 151 -8.64 5.41 8.37
CA LEU A 151 -8.79 3.95 8.35
C LEU A 151 -10.23 3.48 8.58
N PHE A 152 -10.98 4.18 9.43
CA PHE A 152 -12.25 3.69 9.95
C PHE A 152 -13.44 4.55 9.60
N VAL A 153 -13.20 5.79 9.23
CA VAL A 153 -14.24 6.80 9.02
C VAL A 153 -14.03 7.48 7.67
N VAL A 154 -13.74 6.69 6.64
CA VAL A 154 -13.55 7.13 5.24
C VAL A 154 -14.68 8.06 4.75
N GLU A 155 -15.88 7.95 5.34
CA GLU A 155 -17.02 8.84 5.11
C GLU A 155 -16.88 10.24 5.77
N SER A 156 -16.15 10.39 6.87
CA SER A 156 -16.01 11.66 7.62
C SER A 156 -14.98 12.62 7.06
N ILE A 157 -13.93 12.14 6.40
CA ILE A 157 -12.97 13.03 5.74
C ILE A 157 -13.66 13.55 4.48
N SER A 158 -13.89 14.85 4.41
CA SER A 158 -14.56 15.45 3.26
C SER A 158 -13.71 15.28 1.99
N ALA A 159 -14.35 15.20 0.82
CA ALA A 159 -13.61 15.14 -0.44
C ALA A 159 -12.69 16.38 -0.61
N VAL A 160 -13.16 17.55 -0.16
CA VAL A 160 -12.39 18.81 -0.15
C VAL A 160 -11.11 18.69 0.68
N GLU A 161 -11.16 18.06 1.84
CA GLU A 161 -9.98 17.86 2.69
C GLU A 161 -8.96 16.93 2.03
N LEU A 162 -9.42 15.84 1.41
CA LEU A 162 -8.57 14.94 0.63
C LEU A 162 -7.94 15.64 -0.58
N MET A 163 -8.71 16.46 -1.31
CA MET A 163 -8.19 17.28 -2.42
C MET A 163 -7.08 18.23 -1.92
N ASN A 164 -7.30 18.92 -0.81
CA ASN A 164 -6.30 19.81 -0.23
C ASN A 164 -5.03 19.04 0.17
N ARG A 165 -5.17 17.87 0.79
CA ARG A 165 -4.03 16.98 1.12
C ARG A 165 -3.26 16.55 -0.13
N PHE A 166 -3.96 16.21 -1.21
CA PHE A 166 -3.33 15.84 -2.48
C PHE A 166 -2.46 16.99 -3.02
N LEU A 167 -2.99 18.21 -3.01
CA LEU A 167 -2.33 19.41 -3.54
C LEU A 167 -1.08 19.83 -2.74
N VAL A 168 -1.05 19.57 -1.43
CA VAL A 168 0.09 19.92 -0.57
C VAL A 168 1.10 18.78 -0.39
N SER A 169 0.74 17.56 -0.77
CA SER A 169 1.64 16.41 -0.66
C SER A 169 2.79 16.51 -1.67
N SER A 170 4.01 16.24 -1.20
CA SER A 170 5.20 16.10 -2.03
C SER A 170 5.60 14.64 -2.28
N SER A 171 4.86 13.69 -1.70
CA SER A 171 5.10 12.25 -1.80
C SER A 171 4.18 11.66 -2.86
N PRO A 172 4.71 11.09 -3.97
CA PRO A 172 3.91 10.41 -4.98
C PRO A 172 3.09 9.25 -4.41
N GLU A 173 3.66 8.50 -3.46
CA GLU A 173 2.97 7.40 -2.78
C GLU A 173 1.74 7.90 -2.00
N ASP A 174 1.90 9.00 -1.24
CA ASP A 174 0.80 9.59 -0.49
C ASP A 174 -0.28 10.13 -1.43
N GLN A 175 0.11 10.72 -2.57
CA GLN A 175 -0.82 11.20 -3.59
C GLN A 175 -1.65 10.07 -4.19
N ILE A 176 -1.04 8.91 -4.46
CA ILE A 176 -1.74 7.71 -4.92
C ILE A 176 -2.71 7.19 -3.86
N ASP A 177 -2.30 7.13 -2.60
CA ASP A 177 -3.17 6.69 -1.52
C ASP A 177 -4.38 7.62 -1.35
N ILE A 178 -4.18 8.93 -1.48
CA ILE A 178 -5.27 9.91 -1.45
C ILE A 178 -6.22 9.72 -2.63
N LEU A 179 -5.72 9.44 -3.85
CA LEU A 179 -6.56 9.14 -5.01
C LEU A 179 -7.39 7.88 -4.78
N ASN A 180 -6.80 6.82 -4.22
CA ASN A 180 -7.52 5.59 -3.86
C ASN A 180 -8.62 5.85 -2.81
N LEU A 181 -8.41 6.79 -1.88
CA LEU A 181 -9.43 7.20 -0.91
C LEU A 181 -10.54 8.04 -1.54
N LEU A 182 -10.20 8.97 -2.42
CA LEU A 182 -11.16 9.80 -3.16
C LEU A 182 -12.05 8.94 -4.07
N GLN A 183 -11.46 7.97 -4.78
CA GLN A 183 -12.17 7.05 -5.66
C GLN A 183 -13.29 6.28 -4.95
N LYS A 184 -13.11 5.93 -3.67
CA LYS A 184 -14.12 5.23 -2.86
C LYS A 184 -15.38 6.07 -2.57
N LYS A 185 -15.33 7.39 -2.76
CA LYS A 185 -16.47 8.28 -2.52
C LYS A 185 -17.44 8.35 -3.69
N SER A 186 -17.01 7.96 -4.90
CA SER A 186 -17.84 7.97 -6.12
C SER A 186 -18.61 9.29 -6.34
N ASP A 187 -17.97 10.42 -6.04
CA ASP A 187 -18.56 11.76 -6.13
C ASP A 187 -18.27 12.38 -7.50
N SER A 188 -19.31 12.59 -8.31
CA SER A 188 -19.19 13.15 -9.67
C SER A 188 -18.64 14.57 -9.69
N THR A 189 -18.72 15.31 -8.57
CA THR A 189 -18.16 16.67 -8.48
C THR A 189 -16.63 16.69 -8.51
N LEU A 190 -15.98 15.52 -8.41
CA LEU A 190 -14.53 15.35 -8.48
C LEU A 190 -13.99 15.18 -9.90
N ALA A 191 -14.86 15.11 -10.92
CA ALA A 191 -14.43 14.84 -12.29
C ALA A 191 -13.40 15.85 -12.81
N ASP A 192 -13.66 17.15 -12.64
CA ASP A 192 -12.74 18.23 -13.04
C ASP A 192 -11.42 18.18 -12.26
N PHE A 193 -11.47 17.78 -11.00
CA PHE A 193 -10.27 17.60 -10.19
C PHE A 193 -9.38 16.48 -10.73
N TYR A 194 -9.97 15.32 -11.06
CA TYR A 194 -9.23 14.22 -11.66
C TYR A 194 -8.68 14.58 -13.04
N LEU A 195 -9.48 15.22 -13.89
CA LEU A 195 -9.04 15.68 -15.20
C LEU A 195 -7.89 16.69 -15.09
N GLY A 196 -7.98 17.64 -14.15
CA GLY A 196 -6.91 18.58 -13.86
C GLY A 196 -5.59 17.91 -13.46
N ILE A 197 -5.65 16.79 -12.73
CA ILE A 197 -4.45 15.99 -12.41
C ILE A 197 -3.89 15.30 -13.66
N ILE A 198 -4.76 14.70 -14.48
CA ILE A 198 -4.36 14.04 -15.74
C ILE A 198 -3.67 15.04 -16.67
N ILE A 199 -4.13 16.29 -16.72
CA ILE A 199 -3.54 17.34 -17.56
C ILE A 199 -2.20 17.79 -17.00
N ASN A 200 -2.15 18.17 -15.72
CA ASN A 200 -1.07 19.00 -15.20
C ASN A 200 0.03 18.21 -14.47
N ASN A 201 -0.23 16.99 -14.01
CA ASN A 201 0.75 16.26 -13.20
C ASN A 201 1.88 15.68 -14.07
N PRO A 202 3.16 15.85 -13.70
CA PRO A 202 4.28 15.31 -14.48
C PRO A 202 4.44 13.78 -14.33
N ASP A 203 3.93 13.18 -13.24
CA ASP A 203 4.12 11.77 -12.93
C ASP A 203 3.04 10.91 -13.60
N LEU A 204 3.47 9.96 -14.44
CA LEU A 204 2.58 9.06 -15.18
C LEU A 204 1.78 8.13 -14.27
N LYS A 205 2.35 7.67 -13.15
CA LYS A 205 1.66 6.79 -12.19
C LYS A 205 0.51 7.54 -11.53
N ILE A 206 0.71 8.80 -11.18
CA ILE A 206 -0.34 9.66 -10.61
C ILE A 206 -1.43 9.95 -11.64
N LYS A 207 -1.05 10.25 -12.89
CA LYS A 207 -2.00 10.41 -14.01
C LYS A 207 -2.88 9.16 -14.18
N ASN A 208 -2.27 7.97 -14.18
CA ASN A 208 -3.01 6.70 -14.28
C ASN A 208 -3.94 6.47 -13.07
N GLY A 209 -3.50 6.81 -11.85
CA GLY A 209 -4.35 6.76 -10.66
C GLY A 209 -5.56 7.69 -10.75
N ALA A 210 -5.36 8.92 -11.23
CA ALA A 210 -6.44 9.88 -11.43
C ALA A 210 -7.41 9.43 -12.54
N LEU A 211 -6.89 8.85 -13.62
CA LEU A 211 -7.71 8.28 -14.70
C LEU A 211 -8.56 7.10 -14.22
N ALA A 212 -7.99 6.20 -13.41
CA ALA A 212 -8.74 5.10 -12.79
C ALA A 212 -9.79 5.60 -11.79
N ALA A 213 -9.53 6.71 -11.10
CA ALA A 213 -10.53 7.36 -10.25
C ALA A 213 -11.67 7.96 -11.07
N LEU A 214 -11.34 8.61 -12.19
CA LEU A 214 -12.30 9.21 -13.12
C LEU A 214 -13.18 8.16 -13.81
N SER A 215 -12.61 7.03 -14.27
CA SER A 215 -13.37 5.93 -14.90
C SER A 215 -14.33 5.22 -13.95
N ASN A 216 -14.13 5.37 -12.64
CA ASN A 216 -15.06 4.83 -11.64
C ASN A 216 -16.28 5.73 -11.39
N LEU A 217 -16.31 6.94 -11.96
CA LEU A 217 -17.47 7.81 -11.90
C LEU A 217 -18.48 7.39 -12.96
N LEU A 218 -19.76 7.34 -12.59
CA LEU A 218 -20.82 7.15 -13.58
C LEU A 218 -20.89 8.39 -14.50
N PRO A 219 -20.87 8.22 -15.82
CA PRO A 219 -21.05 9.32 -16.77
C PRO A 219 -22.38 10.06 -16.55
N SER A 220 -22.35 11.39 -16.52
CA SER A 220 -23.55 12.22 -16.43
C SER A 220 -23.38 13.57 -17.13
N GLU A 221 -24.49 14.12 -17.62
CA GLU A 221 -24.53 15.43 -18.29
C GLU A 221 -24.04 16.59 -17.40
N THR A 222 -23.95 16.36 -16.08
CA THR A 222 -23.51 17.39 -15.12
C THR A 222 -22.02 17.70 -15.21
N TYR A 223 -21.19 16.75 -15.62
CA TYR A 223 -19.74 16.98 -15.76
C TYR A 223 -19.21 16.60 -17.15
N VAL A 224 -19.86 15.68 -17.87
CA VAL A 224 -19.52 15.36 -19.26
C VAL A 224 -20.10 16.46 -20.17
N THR A 225 -19.50 17.64 -20.08
CA THR A 225 -19.84 18.84 -20.83
C THR A 225 -18.95 18.99 -22.06
N ASP A 226 -19.33 19.87 -23.00
CA ASP A 226 -18.53 20.18 -24.19
C ASP A 226 -17.12 20.66 -23.83
N ASP A 227 -16.99 21.49 -22.78
CA ASP A 227 -15.70 22.00 -22.30
C ASP A 227 -14.84 20.85 -21.73
N PHE A 228 -15.42 19.99 -20.90
CA PHE A 228 -14.75 18.81 -20.36
C PHE A 228 -14.26 17.86 -21.46
N LEU A 229 -15.10 17.62 -22.48
CA LEU A 229 -14.73 16.81 -23.64
C LEU A 229 -13.69 17.50 -24.54
N SER A 230 -13.68 18.83 -24.60
CA SER A 230 -12.64 19.59 -25.30
C SER A 230 -11.28 19.43 -24.64
N GLU A 231 -11.21 19.46 -23.31
CA GLU A 231 -9.96 19.19 -22.58
C GLU A 231 -9.46 17.75 -22.81
N ILE A 232 -10.37 16.76 -22.82
CA ILE A 232 -10.02 15.38 -23.16
C ILE A 232 -9.51 15.27 -24.61
N LYS A 233 -10.14 15.97 -25.55
CA LYS A 233 -9.68 16.04 -26.94
C LYS A 233 -8.25 16.57 -27.01
N ASP A 234 -7.97 17.69 -26.34
CA ASP A 234 -6.62 18.28 -26.33
C ASP A 234 -5.57 17.31 -25.78
N LEU A 235 -5.90 16.53 -24.75
CA LEU A 235 -5.03 15.48 -24.22
C LEU A 235 -4.72 14.38 -25.24
N ILE A 236 -5.72 13.94 -26.01
CA ILE A 236 -5.54 12.87 -27.00
C ILE A 236 -4.56 13.31 -28.10
N PHE A 237 -4.70 14.55 -28.59
CA PHE A 237 -3.90 15.08 -29.70
C PHE A 237 -2.59 15.76 -29.25
N ALA A 238 -2.36 15.92 -27.95
CA ALA A 238 -1.11 16.45 -27.44
C ALA A 238 0.07 15.50 -27.74
N SER A 239 1.15 16.06 -28.31
CA SER A 239 2.37 15.33 -28.68
C SER A 239 3.13 14.75 -27.47
N GLY A 240 2.94 15.34 -26.29
CA GLY A 240 3.56 14.90 -25.05
C GLY A 240 2.78 13.80 -24.31
N THR A 241 1.60 13.42 -24.78
CA THR A 241 0.79 12.39 -24.11
C THR A 241 1.38 11.01 -24.36
N ASP A 242 1.65 10.28 -23.27
CA ASP A 242 2.12 8.89 -23.32
C ASP A 242 1.14 8.00 -24.09
N LYS A 243 1.65 7.07 -24.91
CA LYS A 243 0.82 6.23 -25.78
C LYS A 243 -0.14 5.33 -25.01
N TYR A 244 0.23 4.86 -23.82
CA TYR A 244 -0.62 4.01 -22.99
C TYR A 244 -1.67 4.85 -22.26
N LEU A 245 -1.29 6.03 -21.78
CA LEU A 245 -2.25 6.99 -21.22
C LEU A 245 -3.30 7.40 -22.27
N ARG A 246 -2.88 7.74 -23.49
CA ARG A 246 -3.78 8.10 -24.61
C ARG A 246 -4.82 7.01 -24.88
N LYS A 247 -4.37 5.75 -24.88
CA LYS A 247 -5.24 4.57 -25.05
C LYS A 247 -6.31 4.49 -23.96
N GLU A 248 -5.93 4.64 -22.70
CA GLU A 248 -6.88 4.61 -21.57
C GLU A 248 -7.87 5.78 -21.64
N ILE A 249 -7.44 6.97 -22.06
CA ILE A 249 -8.33 8.12 -22.29
C ILE A 249 -9.34 7.83 -23.41
N ILE A 250 -8.93 7.15 -24.48
CA ILE A 250 -9.83 6.72 -25.56
C ILE A 250 -10.86 5.71 -25.05
N LEU A 251 -10.46 4.77 -24.19
CA LEU A 251 -11.39 3.82 -23.57
C LEU A 251 -12.41 4.55 -22.69
N LEU A 252 -11.96 5.52 -21.90
CA LEU A 252 -12.84 6.38 -21.10
C LEU A 252 -13.85 7.14 -21.97
N LEU A 253 -13.44 7.68 -23.12
CA LEU A 253 -14.38 8.32 -24.07
C LEU A 253 -15.49 7.37 -24.51
N GLY A 254 -15.21 6.09 -24.68
CA GLY A 254 -16.21 5.08 -25.01
C GLY A 254 -17.32 4.98 -23.97
N GLU A 255 -17.01 5.20 -22.69
CA GLU A 255 -17.99 5.22 -21.59
C GLU A 255 -18.89 6.46 -21.62
N TYR A 256 -18.44 7.55 -22.27
CA TYR A 256 -19.18 8.81 -22.36
C TYR A 256 -20.14 8.88 -23.56
N LEU A 257 -20.07 7.92 -24.49
CA LEU A 257 -20.99 7.82 -25.64
C LEU A 257 -22.48 7.88 -25.26
N PRO A 258 -22.97 7.19 -24.21
CA PRO A 258 -24.40 7.24 -23.84
C PRO A 258 -24.87 8.62 -23.36
N VAL A 259 -23.96 9.51 -23.00
CA VAL A 259 -24.27 10.85 -22.47
C VAL A 259 -24.10 11.93 -23.55
N GLN A 260 -23.03 11.85 -24.35
CA GLN A 260 -22.67 12.87 -25.35
C GLN A 260 -22.28 12.26 -26.69
N GLU A 261 -23.17 11.45 -27.29
CA GLU A 261 -22.89 10.65 -28.48
C GLU A 261 -22.25 11.45 -29.63
N ASN A 262 -22.81 12.61 -29.98
CA ASN A 262 -22.36 13.40 -31.12
C ASN A 262 -20.91 13.88 -30.99
N ILE A 263 -20.58 14.53 -29.87
CA ILE A 263 -19.25 15.12 -29.63
C ILE A 263 -18.21 14.02 -29.44
N VAL A 264 -18.55 12.99 -28.67
CA VAL A 264 -17.65 11.84 -28.44
C VAL A 264 -17.36 11.13 -29.77
N THR A 265 -18.37 10.92 -30.61
CA THR A 265 -18.18 10.32 -31.95
C THR A 265 -17.32 11.19 -32.85
N GLU A 266 -17.46 12.52 -32.79
CA GLU A 266 -16.61 13.45 -33.53
C GLU A 266 -15.15 13.33 -33.10
N ILE A 267 -14.87 13.34 -31.78
CA ILE A 267 -13.52 13.22 -31.22
C ILE A 267 -12.90 11.87 -31.62
N LEU A 268 -13.64 10.77 -31.45
CA LEU A 268 -13.18 9.43 -31.83
C LEU A 268 -12.91 9.36 -33.34
N THR A 269 -13.77 9.90 -34.18
CA THR A 269 -13.55 9.93 -35.64
C THR A 269 -12.30 10.72 -35.99
N ALA A 270 -12.07 11.87 -35.37
CA ALA A 270 -10.85 12.65 -35.56
C ALA A 270 -9.60 11.85 -35.13
N ALA A 271 -9.67 11.13 -34.00
CA ALA A 271 -8.56 10.32 -33.51
C ALA A 271 -8.24 9.13 -34.42
N TYR A 272 -9.25 8.53 -35.05
CA TYR A 272 -9.05 7.49 -36.06
C TYR A 272 -8.32 8.02 -37.31
N LEU A 273 -8.68 9.21 -37.77
CA LEU A 273 -8.16 9.80 -39.01
C LEU A 273 -6.74 10.38 -38.87
N ASP A 274 -6.33 10.79 -37.67
CA ASP A 274 -5.00 11.37 -37.44
C ASP A 274 -3.94 10.32 -37.13
N GLU A 275 -3.34 9.77 -38.18
CA GLU A 275 -2.27 8.76 -38.06
C GLU A 275 -0.96 9.31 -37.47
N THR A 276 -0.80 10.64 -37.43
CA THR A 276 0.43 11.30 -37.01
C THR A 276 0.44 11.61 -35.52
N ALA A 277 -0.72 11.98 -34.97
CA ALA A 277 -0.88 12.28 -33.56
C ALA A 277 -1.27 11.05 -32.73
N VAL A 278 -2.01 10.10 -33.33
CA VAL A 278 -2.59 8.95 -32.60
C VAL A 278 -1.99 7.62 -33.05
N ASP A 279 -1.37 6.92 -32.10
CA ASP A 279 -0.71 5.64 -32.34
C ASP A 279 -1.68 4.53 -32.77
N LYS A 280 -1.15 3.48 -33.40
CA LYS A 280 -1.96 2.38 -33.95
C LYS A 280 -2.80 1.65 -32.89
N PHE A 281 -2.31 1.50 -31.66
CA PHE A 281 -3.06 0.81 -30.62
C PHE A 281 -4.23 1.68 -30.16
N SER A 282 -3.99 2.95 -29.88
CA SER A 282 -5.04 3.93 -29.62
C SER A 282 -6.12 3.91 -30.71
N ARG A 283 -5.72 3.97 -31.99
CA ARG A 283 -6.66 3.88 -33.14
C ARG A 283 -7.40 2.55 -33.25
N LEU A 284 -6.78 1.43 -32.86
CA LEU A 284 -7.47 0.14 -32.80
C LEU A 284 -8.66 0.18 -31.83
N PHE A 285 -8.49 0.76 -30.64
CA PHE A 285 -9.58 0.89 -29.67
C PHE A 285 -10.65 1.88 -30.14
N VAL A 286 -10.26 2.96 -30.82
CA VAL A 286 -11.23 3.86 -31.47
C VAL A 286 -12.12 3.09 -32.45
N VAL A 287 -11.53 2.26 -33.32
CA VAL A 287 -12.30 1.45 -34.28
C VAL A 287 -13.25 0.48 -33.56
N ASP A 288 -12.78 -0.19 -32.50
CA ASP A 288 -13.60 -1.10 -31.71
C ASP A 288 -14.80 -0.39 -31.06
N ILE A 289 -14.59 0.81 -30.52
CA ILE A 289 -15.66 1.63 -29.93
C ILE A 289 -16.66 2.09 -31.02
N LEU A 290 -16.18 2.69 -32.11
CA LEU A 290 -17.04 3.23 -33.18
C LEU A 290 -17.87 2.15 -33.88
N ASN A 291 -17.28 0.98 -34.18
CA ASN A 291 -17.98 -0.12 -34.83
C ASN A 291 -19.00 -0.81 -33.90
N ARG A 292 -18.88 -0.65 -32.58
CA ARG A 292 -19.88 -1.15 -31.61
C ARG A 292 -21.01 -0.16 -31.40
N SER A 293 -20.71 1.13 -31.37
CA SER A 293 -21.71 2.18 -31.10
C SER A 293 -22.58 2.50 -32.30
N SER A 294 -22.03 2.33 -33.51
CA SER A 294 -22.70 2.67 -34.77
C SER A 294 -22.52 1.54 -35.77
N ALA A 295 -23.46 1.37 -36.71
CA ALA A 295 -23.37 0.38 -37.80
C ALA A 295 -22.33 0.74 -38.87
N ASN A 296 -21.19 1.28 -38.43
CA ASN A 296 -20.05 1.66 -39.25
C ASN A 296 -19.10 0.47 -39.42
N ASN A 297 -18.30 0.51 -40.49
CA ASN A 297 -17.31 -0.50 -40.83
C ASN A 297 -15.92 0.13 -40.95
N TYR A 298 -15.46 0.78 -39.88
CA TYR A 298 -14.10 1.30 -39.83
C TYR A 298 -13.11 0.13 -39.85
N THR A 299 -12.04 0.27 -40.62
CA THR A 299 -11.02 -0.78 -40.78
C THR A 299 -9.98 -0.62 -39.67
N PRO A 300 -9.70 -1.67 -38.88
CA PRO A 300 -8.64 -1.63 -37.89
C PRO A 300 -7.26 -1.35 -38.51
N PRO A 301 -6.38 -0.60 -37.84
CA PRO A 301 -5.02 -0.39 -38.31
C PRO A 301 -4.23 -1.70 -38.32
N GLU A 302 -3.32 -1.86 -39.29
CA GLU A 302 -2.43 -3.02 -39.35
C GLU A 302 -1.34 -2.94 -38.28
N ILE A 303 -1.40 -3.85 -37.31
CA ILE A 303 -0.43 -4.00 -36.22
C ILE A 303 0.34 -5.30 -36.41
N SER A 304 1.65 -5.19 -36.56
CA SER A 304 2.55 -6.33 -36.75
C SER A 304 2.68 -7.17 -35.48
N THR A 305 3.13 -8.42 -35.64
CA THR A 305 3.39 -9.33 -34.51
C THR A 305 4.43 -8.76 -33.54
N SER A 306 5.44 -8.03 -34.03
CA SER A 306 6.45 -7.37 -33.19
C SER A 306 5.86 -6.22 -32.36
N GLU A 307 4.98 -5.40 -32.96
CA GLU A 307 4.29 -4.32 -32.24
C GLU A 307 3.38 -4.89 -31.14
N TRP A 308 2.69 -6.00 -31.40
CA TRP A 308 1.91 -6.72 -30.38
C TRP A 308 2.76 -7.26 -29.24
N GLN A 309 3.97 -7.72 -29.52
CA GLN A 309 4.88 -8.22 -28.48
C GLN A 309 5.37 -7.07 -27.60
N GLU A 310 5.82 -5.96 -28.20
CA GLU A 310 6.21 -4.75 -27.47
C GLU A 310 5.08 -4.25 -26.56
N TYR A 311 3.85 -4.23 -27.08
CA TYR A 311 2.67 -3.85 -26.31
C TYR A 311 2.43 -4.77 -25.11
N ARG A 312 2.55 -6.09 -25.28
CA ARG A 312 2.38 -7.05 -24.18
C ARG A 312 3.46 -6.92 -23.12
N ASP A 313 4.71 -6.78 -23.55
CA ASP A 313 5.85 -6.67 -22.63
C ASP A 313 5.70 -5.41 -21.76
N HIS A 314 5.25 -4.30 -22.33
CA HIS A 314 4.98 -3.09 -21.54
C HIS A 314 3.82 -3.28 -20.55
N ASN A 315 2.69 -3.85 -20.96
CA ASN A 315 1.56 -4.07 -20.03
C ASN A 315 1.87 -5.11 -18.94
N SER A 316 2.81 -6.03 -19.17
CA SER A 316 3.27 -6.95 -18.13
C SER A 316 4.03 -6.27 -16.98
N LEU A 317 4.64 -5.11 -17.22
CA LEU A 317 5.32 -4.30 -16.19
C LEU A 317 4.36 -3.50 -15.30
N TRP A 318 3.08 -3.41 -15.68
CA TRP A 318 2.03 -2.73 -14.90
C TRP A 318 1.00 -3.73 -14.33
N GLY A 319 1.13 -5.02 -14.65
CA GLY A 319 0.28 -6.09 -14.16
C GLY A 319 0.97 -6.90 -13.06
N ASN A 320 0.67 -6.54 -11.81
CA ASN A 320 1.05 -7.26 -10.58
C ASN A 320 2.56 -7.41 -10.31
N ASP A 321 3.09 -6.43 -9.57
CA ASP A 321 3.89 -6.68 -8.36
C ASP A 321 3.46 -5.67 -7.28
#